data_AF-A0A7C5VP27-F1
#
_entry.id   AF-A0A7C5VP27-F1
#
_cell.length_a   1.000
_cell.length_b   1.000
_cell.length_c   1.000
_cell.angle_alpha   90.00
_cell.angle_beta   90.00
_cell.angle_gamma   90.00
#
_symmetry.space_group_name_H-M   'P 1'
#
loop_
_entity.id
_entity.type
_entity.pdbx_description
1 polymer ?
#
loop_
_entity_poly.entity_id
_entity_poly.type
_entity_poly.pdbx_seq_one_letter_code
_entity_poly.pdbx_strand_id
1 'polypeptide(L)'
;MSWRTIYCPHNYLTFMILFLILVLILGLIFIGVAGLAFRQIGFSPHVTMLILLATLAGSYVNIPLFRLRTIMPIIKEEYISFFGLEFRIPQLDYDEFTTLVAINVGGALIPTILSIFLL
;
A
#
# COMPACT_ATOMS: atom_id res chain seq x y z
N MET A 1 -13.52 -0.25 -17.07
CA MET A 1 -12.83 -0.35 -15.76
C MET A 1 -11.36 -0.02 -15.95
N SER A 2 -10.86 1.09 -15.37
CA SER A 2 -9.52 1.61 -15.68
C SER A 2 -8.41 0.88 -14.90
N TRP A 3 -7.35 0.50 -15.61
CA TRP A 3 -6.05 0.07 -15.06
C TRP A 3 -5.30 1.25 -14.46
N ARG A 4 -5.82 1.82 -13.37
CA ARG A 4 -5.13 2.91 -12.67
C ARG A 4 -3.95 2.34 -11.88
N THR A 5 -2.75 2.57 -12.40
CA THR A 5 -1.45 2.28 -11.77
C THR A 5 -1.17 3.17 -10.55
N ILE A 6 -1.97 4.23 -10.37
CA ILE A 6 -1.83 5.18 -9.27
C ILE A 6 -3.04 4.99 -8.35
N TYR A 7 -2.83 4.18 -7.32
CA TYR A 7 -3.71 4.10 -6.16
C TYR A 7 -2.95 4.69 -4.98
N CYS A 8 -3.56 5.64 -4.29
CA CYS A 8 -2.95 6.36 -3.19
C CYS A 8 -3.58 5.86 -1.87
N PRO A 9 -3.02 4.81 -1.23
CA PRO A 9 -3.63 4.22 -0.04
C PRO A 9 -3.43 5.05 1.23
N HIS A 10 -2.48 5.98 1.22
CA HIS A 10 -2.10 6.73 2.41
C HIS A 10 -2.87 8.04 2.53
N ASN A 11 -3.45 8.29 3.70
CA ASN A 11 -3.93 9.61 4.03
C ASN A 11 -2.74 10.58 4.22
N TYR A 12 -3.00 11.89 4.13
CA TYR A 12 -1.97 12.92 4.25
C TYR A 12 -1.19 12.83 5.57
N LEU A 13 -1.87 12.45 6.66
CA LEU A 13 -1.25 12.32 7.99
C LEU A 13 -0.18 11.22 8.02
N THR A 14 -0.46 10.04 7.48
CA THR A 14 0.50 8.93 7.40
C THR A 14 1.72 9.34 6.59
N PHE A 15 1.51 10.02 5.45
CA PHE A 15 2.63 10.49 4.65
C PHE A 15 3.48 11.54 5.38
N MET A 16 2.85 12.48 6.09
CA MET A 16 3.54 13.48 6.89
C MET A 16 4.41 12.83 7.99
N ILE A 17 3.89 11.80 8.66
CA ILE A 17 4.64 11.03 9.67
C ILE A 17 5.84 10.33 9.03
N LEU A 18 5.64 9.65 7.89
CA LEU A 18 6.73 8.98 7.17
C LEU A 18 7.79 9.97 6.69
N PHE A 19 7.38 11.16 6.24
CA PHE A 19 8.30 12.22 5.84
C PHE A 19 9.11 12.75 7.03
N LEU A 20 8.49 12.96 8.19
CA LEU A 20 9.21 13.37 9.41
C LEU A 20 10.22 12.31 9.85
N ILE A 21 9.82 11.03 9.83
CA ILE A 21 10.70 9.90 10.10
C ILE A 21 11.87 9.88 9.11
N LEU A 22 11.61 10.11 7.82
CA LEU A 22 12.66 10.19 6.80
C LEU A 22 13.65 11.30 7.13
N VAL A 23 13.19 12.52 7.40
CA VAL A 23 14.06 13.66 7.75
C VAL A 23 14.92 13.34 8.97
N LEU A 24 14.34 12.74 10.01
CA LEU A 24 15.07 12.31 11.20
C LEU A 24 16.16 11.28 10.85
N ILE A 25 15.80 10.24 10.09
CA ILE A 25 16.74 9.19 9.68
C ILE A 25 17.88 9.77 8.83
N LEU A 26 17.58 10.66 7.89
CA LEU A 26 18.61 11.33 7.08
C LEU A 26 19.57 12.12 7.97
N GLY A 27 19.07 12.87 8.95
CA GLY A 27 19.91 13.55 9.95
C GLY A 27 20.84 12.59 10.69
N LEU A 28 20.31 11.46 11.16
CA LEU A 28 21.09 10.42 11.84
C LEU A 28 22.14 9.75 10.93
N ILE A 29 21.85 9.61 9.64
CA ILE A 29 22.80 9.06 8.66
C ILE A 29 23.98 10.03 8.48
N PHE A 30 23.72 11.31 8.28
CA PHE A 30 24.77 12.31 8.02
C PHE A 30 25.61 12.67 9.25
N ILE A 31 25.05 12.57 10.46
CA ILE A 31 25.80 12.73 11.72
C ILE A 31 26.57 11.44 12.09
N GLY A 32 26.37 10.34 11.35
CA GLY A 32 27.14 9.11 11.47
C GLY A 32 26.55 8.06 12.43
N VAL A 33 25.52 8.39 13.20
CA VAL A 33 24.85 7.46 14.13
C VAL A 33 24.23 6.28 13.37
N ALA A 34 23.42 6.57 12.35
CA ALA A 34 22.85 5.55 11.46
C ALA A 34 23.74 5.28 10.24
N GLY A 35 24.61 6.23 9.88
CA GLY A 35 25.48 6.12 8.71
C GLY A 35 26.50 4.99 8.80
N LEU A 36 26.93 4.61 10.01
CA LEU A 36 27.85 3.49 10.23
C LEU A 36 27.25 2.16 9.79
N ALA A 37 25.99 1.88 10.13
CA ALA A 37 25.32 0.62 9.77
C ALA A 37 25.18 0.47 8.24
N PHE A 38 24.80 1.55 7.55
CA PHE A 38 24.69 1.52 6.09
C PHE A 38 26.03 1.39 5.38
N ARG A 39 27.08 2.03 5.93
CA ARG A 39 28.45 1.85 5.43
C ARG A 39 28.95 0.43 5.60
N GLN A 40 28.60 -0.25 6.68
CA GLN A 40 28.94 -1.66 6.90
C GLN A 40 28.29 -2.59 5.87
N ILE A 41 27.08 -2.24 5.40
CA ILE A 41 26.35 -2.98 4.36
C ILE A 41 26.83 -2.60 2.93
N GLY A 42 27.79 -1.66 2.82
CA GLY A 42 28.39 -1.26 1.55
C GLY A 42 27.78 -0.04 0.88
N PHE A 43 26.85 0.67 1.54
CA PHE A 43 26.24 1.88 0.99
C PHE A 43 26.84 3.16 1.57
N SER A 44 27.15 4.12 0.70
CA SER A 44 27.51 5.47 1.13
C SER A 44 26.27 6.22 1.64
N PRO A 45 26.43 7.22 2.54
CA PRO A 45 25.32 8.04 3.02
C PRO A 45 24.46 8.65 1.91
N HIS A 46 25.08 9.06 0.80
CA HIS A 46 24.38 9.63 -0.35
C HIS A 46 23.53 8.59 -1.08
N VAL A 47 24.03 7.36 -1.24
CA VAL A 47 23.27 6.26 -1.87
C VAL A 47 22.10 5.85 -0.98
N THR A 48 22.32 5.71 0.34
CA THR A 48 21.24 5.43 1.29
C THR A 48 20.15 6.51 1.25
N MET A 49 20.54 7.78 1.21
CA MET A 49 19.58 8.89 1.07
C MET A 49 18.74 8.74 -0.19
N LEU A 50 19.36 8.46 -1.34
CA LEU A 50 18.65 8.28 -2.61
C LEU A 50 17.69 7.08 -2.55
N ILE A 51 18.11 5.96 -1.95
CA ILE A 51 17.25 4.79 -1.76
C ILE A 51 16.04 5.15 -0.90
N LEU A 52 16.23 5.81 0.24
CA LEU A 52 15.14 6.18 1.13
C LEU A 52 14.16 7.18 0.49
N LEU A 53 14.68 8.16 -0.26
CA LEU A 53 13.85 9.09 -1.04
C LEU A 53 13.06 8.36 -2.14
N ALA A 54 13.71 7.46 -2.87
CA ALA A 54 13.06 6.66 -3.91
C ALA A 54 11.97 5.74 -3.31
N THR A 55 12.23 5.15 -2.14
CA THR A 55 11.25 4.34 -1.40
C THR A 55 10.05 5.18 -0.97
N LEU A 56 10.25 6.38 -0.41
CA LEU A 56 9.13 7.23 0.00
C LEU A 56 8.33 7.73 -1.21
N ALA A 57 9.00 8.22 -2.26
CA ALA A 57 8.34 8.68 -3.48
C ALA A 57 7.61 7.55 -4.21
N GLY A 58 8.25 6.39 -4.32
CA GLY A 58 7.69 5.18 -4.93
C GLY A 58 6.55 4.55 -4.14
N SER A 59 6.36 4.90 -2.87
CA SER A 59 5.27 4.35 -2.04
C SER A 59 3.87 4.67 -2.58
N TYR A 60 3.74 5.71 -3.41
CA TYR A 60 2.50 6.08 -4.09
C TYR A 60 2.21 5.30 -5.37
N VAL A 61 3.18 4.54 -5.87
CA VAL A 61 3.05 3.81 -7.12
C VAL A 61 2.74 2.35 -6.80
N ASN A 62 1.57 1.89 -7.27
CA ASN A 62 1.11 0.51 -7.07
C ASN A 62 0.93 -0.13 -8.44
N ILE A 63 1.79 -1.07 -8.80
CA ILE A 63 1.74 -1.76 -10.09
C ILE A 63 0.70 -2.88 -10.02
N PRO A 64 -0.40 -2.81 -10.79
CA PRO A 64 -1.41 -3.85 -10.78
C PRO A 64 -0.84 -5.15 -11.37
N LEU A 65 -1.05 -6.27 -10.67
CA LEU A 65 -0.58 -7.59 -11.09
C LEU A 65 -1.71 -8.39 -11.73
N PHE A 66 -2.80 -8.61 -10.98
CA PHE A 66 -3.95 -9.40 -11.45
C PHE A 66 -5.20 -9.08 -10.62
N ARG A 67 -6.35 -9.62 -11.04
CA ARG A 67 -7.63 -9.47 -10.35
C ARG A 67 -8.13 -10.83 -9.87
N LEU A 68 -8.57 -10.88 -8.63
CA LEU A 68 -9.26 -12.03 -8.07
C LEU A 68 -10.76 -11.75 -8.11
N ARG A 69 -11.51 -12.68 -8.68
CA ARG A 69 -12.98 -12.64 -8.67
C ARG A 69 -13.45 -13.63 -7.64
N THR A 70 -14.25 -13.17 -6.69
CA THR A 70 -14.81 -14.00 -5.64
C THR A 70 -16.31 -13.76 -5.58
N ILE A 71 -17.07 -14.85 -5.67
CA ILE A 71 -18.51 -14.81 -5.46
C ILE A 71 -18.74 -14.98 -3.97
N MET A 72 -19.30 -13.98 -3.31
CA MET A 72 -19.56 -13.99 -1.87
C MET A 72 -21.06 -13.82 -1.60
N PRO A 73 -21.62 -14.52 -0.60
CA PRO A 73 -23.00 -14.28 -0.19
C PRO A 73 -23.12 -12.87 0.40
N ILE A 74 -24.10 -12.10 -0.07
CA ILE A 74 -24.50 -10.83 0.50
C ILE A 74 -25.95 -10.93 1.01
N ILE A 75 -26.24 -10.22 2.08
CA ILE A 75 -27.61 -10.09 2.59
C ILE A 75 -28.18 -8.83 1.96
N LYS A 76 -29.14 -9.00 1.04
CA LYS A 76 -29.96 -7.88 0.56
C LYS A 76 -31.21 -7.79 1.42
N GLU A 77 -31.57 -6.57 1.78
CA GLU A 77 -32.86 -6.29 2.42
C GLU A 77 -33.91 -6.11 1.34
N GLU A 78 -34.89 -7.00 1.30
CA GLU A 78 -36.09 -6.80 0.49
C GLU A 78 -37.26 -6.42 1.39
N TYR A 79 -38.07 -5.47 0.93
CA TYR A 79 -39.25 -4.99 1.63
C TYR A 79 -40.48 -5.51 0.90
N ILE A 80 -41.28 -6.33 1.57
CA ILE A 80 -42.58 -6.78 1.05
C ILE A 80 -43.70 -6.10 1.84
N SER A 81 -44.76 -5.67 1.13
CA SER A 81 -45.95 -5.10 1.76
C SER A 81 -47.08 -6.12 1.81
N PHE A 82 -47.64 -6.35 2.99
CA PHE A 82 -48.82 -7.19 3.17
C PHE A 82 -49.80 -6.51 4.14
N PHE A 83 -51.04 -6.28 3.71
CA PHE A 83 -52.05 -5.50 4.45
C PHE A 83 -51.57 -4.10 4.92
N GLY A 84 -50.76 -3.41 4.13
CA GLY A 84 -50.26 -2.06 4.46
C GLY A 84 -49.15 -2.03 5.52
N LEU A 85 -48.66 -3.20 5.94
CA LEU A 85 -47.48 -3.33 6.79
C LEU A 85 -46.28 -3.72 5.92
N GLU A 86 -45.17 -3.01 6.08
CA GLU A 86 -43.89 -3.34 5.43
C GLU A 86 -43.10 -4.31 6.29
N PHE A 87 -42.76 -5.46 5.73
CA PHE A 87 -41.93 -6.47 6.36
C PHE A 87 -40.57 -6.50 5.67
N ARG A 88 -39.50 -6.39 6.47
CA ARG A 88 -38.11 -6.51 6.03
C ARG A 88 -37.69 -7.97 6.08
N ILE A 89 -37.42 -8.56 4.92
CA ILE A 89 -36.98 -9.95 4.81
C ILE A 89 -35.53 -9.97 4.29
N PRO A 90 -34.58 -10.57 5.01
CA PRO A 90 -33.24 -10.76 4.50
C PRO A 90 -33.25 -11.86 3.43
N GLN A 91 -32.82 -11.53 2.21
CA GLN A 91 -32.56 -12.51 1.16
C GLN A 91 -31.06 -12.74 1.00
N LEU A 92 -30.68 -14.02 0.89
CA LEU A 92 -29.33 -14.42 0.57
C LEU A 92 -29.15 -14.31 -0.95
N ASP A 93 -28.31 -13.38 -1.38
CA ASP A 93 -27.93 -13.20 -2.77
C ASP A 93 -26.42 -13.43 -2.93
N TYR A 94 -25.95 -13.62 -4.14
CA TYR A 94 -24.52 -13.81 -4.44
C TYR A 94 -24.03 -12.71 -5.36
N ASP A 95 -23.02 -11.96 -4.92
CA ASP A 95 -22.44 -10.88 -5.70
C ASP A 95 -20.98 -11.16 -6.07
N GLU A 96 -20.57 -10.65 -7.23
CA GLU A 96 -19.21 -10.83 -7.76
C GLU A 96 -18.31 -9.70 -7.27
N PHE A 97 -17.44 -10.01 -6.31
CA PHE A 97 -16.44 -9.08 -5.81
C PHE A 97 -15.14 -9.24 -6.60
N THR A 98 -14.62 -8.12 -7.10
CA THR A 98 -13.32 -8.08 -7.78
C THR A 98 -12.28 -7.40 -6.90
N THR A 99 -11.27 -8.14 -6.45
CA THR A 99 -10.11 -7.61 -5.72
C THR A 99 -8.95 -7.40 -6.69
N LEU A 100 -8.44 -6.17 -6.79
CA LEU A 100 -7.23 -5.86 -7.53
C LEU A 100 -6.00 -6.14 -6.67
N VAL A 101 -5.15 -7.06 -7.10
CA VAL A 101 -3.85 -7.31 -6.48
C VAL A 101 -2.81 -6.43 -7.17
N ALA A 102 -2.06 -5.65 -6.39
CA ALA A 102 -1.01 -4.77 -6.87
C ALA A 102 0.23 -4.87 -5.97
N ILE A 103 1.40 -4.58 -6.53
CA ILE A 103 2.67 -4.50 -5.80
C ILE A 103 3.10 -3.04 -5.63
N ASN A 104 3.49 -2.67 -4.42
CA ASN A 104 3.95 -1.32 -4.11
C ASN A 104 5.41 -1.11 -4.56
N VAL A 105 5.70 -0.04 -5.28
CA VAL A 105 7.06 0.22 -5.78
C VAL A 105 8.00 0.54 -4.61
N GLY A 106 7.61 1.47 -3.74
CA GLY A 106 8.43 1.89 -2.61
C GLY A 106 8.55 0.86 -1.50
N GLY A 107 7.44 0.23 -1.14
CA GLY A 107 7.33 -0.67 0.02
C GLY A 107 7.59 -2.14 -0.27
N ALA A 108 7.64 -2.55 -1.54
CA ALA A 108 7.94 -3.94 -1.91
C ALA A 108 9.03 -4.04 -2.98
N LEU A 109 8.86 -3.39 -4.14
CA LEU A 109 9.78 -3.58 -5.26
C LEU A 109 11.21 -3.10 -4.97
N ILE A 110 11.38 -1.85 -4.51
CA ILE A 110 12.70 -1.30 -4.17
C ILE A 110 13.38 -2.13 -3.06
N PRO A 111 12.72 -2.46 -1.94
CA PRO A 111 13.28 -3.34 -0.91
C PRO A 111 13.72 -4.71 -1.44
N THR A 112 12.90 -5.37 -2.28
CA THR A 112 13.25 -6.68 -2.83
C THR A 112 14.46 -6.61 -3.76
N ILE A 113 14.53 -5.59 -4.63
CA ILE A 113 15.71 -5.38 -5.49
C ILE A 113 16.96 -5.15 -4.63
N LEU A 114 16.84 -4.36 -3.56
CA LEU A 114 17.96 -4.11 -2.65
C LEU A 114 18.41 -5.39 -1.95
N SER A 115 17.48 -6.23 -1.48
CA SER A 115 17.81 -7.54 -0.90
C SER A 115 18.51 -8.45 -1.90
N ILE A 116 18.03 -8.52 -3.15
CA ILE A 116 18.67 -9.30 -4.21
C ILE A 116 20.10 -8.79 -4.50
N PHE A 117 20.30 -7.47 -4.51
CA PHE A 117 21.61 -6.86 -4.73
C PHE A 117 22.61 -7.18 -3.60
N LEU A 118 22.13 -7.43 -2.38
CA LEU A 118 22.95 -7.72 -1.20
C LEU A 118 23.20 -9.22 -0.94
N LEU A 119 22.55 -10.11 -1.69
CA LEU A 119 22.78 -11.56 -1.66
C LEU A 119 24.02 -11.93 -2.48
#